data_AF-A0A098GEQ5-F1
#
_entry.id   AF-A0A098GEQ5-F1
#
_cell.length_a   1.000
_cell.length_b   1.000
_cell.length_c   1.000
_cell.angle_alpha   90.00
_cell.angle_beta   90.00
_cell.angle_gamma   90.00
#
_symmetry.space_group_name_H-M   'P 1'
#
loop_
_entity.id
_entity.type
_entity.pdbx_description
1 polymer ?
#
loop_
_entity_poly.entity_id
_entity_poly.type
_entity_poly.pdbx_seq_one_letter_code
_entity_poly.pdbx_strand_id
1 'polypeptide(L)'
;MTSVIQFPTPIPMTNGNYPNLKFAVFGDNLSTVTTAGYLNQSNINSATPLSDADIIMALYSYNQQTQSGSFGIFTVSIAASNGQITLSSWANPGEVTLPTTANYLAHFTNTTGTISSAAANVTNPGNISAGLSGTAGTLSSFPSAANKGSLVLAAVANTGNTTTTISNASMGQASVISIPDPAAATANFLLDHGTNTLAAGASIVANKVNGTEAANAVTADGMAGAITTSSLTTAGGASYAITWTNTFITASSSVQITLAGGTNTVKNITVECVPGAGTATLTIYNNTAATALDGTIIMSYLVM
;
A
#
# COMPACT_ATOMS: atom_id res chain seq x y z
N MET A 1 28.35 5.43 -63.20
CA MET A 1 28.10 4.22 -62.38
C MET A 1 26.66 3.82 -62.62
N THR A 2 26.41 2.58 -63.04
CA THR A 2 25.06 2.06 -63.27
C THR A 2 24.43 1.69 -61.93
N SER A 3 23.55 2.55 -61.42
CA SER A 3 22.69 2.23 -60.28
C SER A 3 21.75 1.07 -60.69
N VAL A 4 21.94 -0.11 -60.10
CA VAL A 4 21.02 -1.23 -60.26
C VAL A 4 19.85 -0.98 -59.32
N ILE A 5 18.73 -0.52 -59.88
CA ILE A 5 17.51 -0.25 -59.12
C ILE A 5 16.55 -1.41 -59.42
N GLN A 6 16.40 -2.31 -58.45
CA GLN A 6 15.44 -3.41 -58.50
C GLN A 6 14.22 -3.04 -57.66
N PHE A 7 13.06 -2.91 -58.31
CA PHE A 7 11.78 -2.87 -57.60
C PHE A 7 11.27 -4.31 -57.49
N PRO A 8 11.03 -4.85 -56.27
CA PRO A 8 10.24 -6.07 -56.13
C PRO A 8 8.84 -5.83 -56.69
N THR A 9 8.19 -6.89 -57.19
CA THR A 9 6.84 -6.81 -57.76
C THR A 9 5.89 -6.06 -56.81
N PRO A 10 5.10 -5.09 -57.31
CA PRO A 10 4.18 -4.32 -56.48
C PRO A 10 3.30 -5.26 -55.66
N ILE A 11 3.23 -5.04 -54.34
CA ILE A 11 2.22 -5.70 -53.50
C ILE A 11 0.88 -5.09 -53.94
N PRO A 12 -0.03 -5.83 -54.61
CA PRO A 12 -1.27 -5.25 -55.09
C PRO A 12 -2.15 -4.95 -53.87
N MET A 13 -2.18 -3.69 -53.44
CA MET A 13 -3.17 -3.20 -52.50
C MET A 13 -4.39 -2.76 -53.30
N THR A 14 -5.55 -3.30 -52.95
CA THR A 14 -6.80 -3.16 -53.71
C THR A 14 -7.25 -1.71 -53.87
N ASN A 15 -7.34 -1.29 -55.14
CA ASN A 15 -8.24 -0.27 -55.71
C ASN A 15 -8.53 0.98 -54.84
N GLY A 16 -7.58 1.91 -54.83
CA GLY A 16 -7.72 3.31 -54.41
C GLY A 16 -6.42 4.05 -54.72
N ASN A 17 -6.47 5.37 -54.98
CA ASN A 17 -5.30 6.24 -55.24
C ASN A 17 -4.42 6.35 -53.97
N TYR A 18 -3.79 5.26 -53.58
CA TYR A 18 -2.89 5.21 -52.46
C TYR A 18 -1.45 5.27 -52.95
N PRO A 19 -0.55 5.86 -52.13
CA PRO A 19 0.87 5.91 -52.45
C PRO A 19 1.42 4.50 -52.70
N ASN A 20 2.06 4.24 -53.85
CA ASN A 20 2.75 2.97 -54.01
C ASN A 20 4.03 3.00 -53.18
N LEU A 21 4.23 1.98 -52.34
CA LEU A 21 5.51 1.78 -51.68
C LEU A 21 6.48 1.11 -52.65
N LYS A 22 7.59 1.79 -52.92
CA LYS A 22 8.64 1.33 -53.84
C LYS A 22 9.97 1.22 -53.09
N PHE A 23 10.78 0.25 -53.48
CA PHE A 23 12.11 0.02 -52.89
C PHE A 23 13.20 0.39 -53.88
N ALA A 24 14.21 1.14 -53.46
CA ALA A 24 15.32 1.52 -54.34
C ALA A 24 16.69 1.40 -53.67
N VAL A 25 17.73 1.27 -54.49
CA VAL A 25 19.11 1.25 -54.03
C VAL A 25 19.91 2.24 -54.88
N PHE A 26 20.49 3.23 -54.23
CA PHE A 26 21.28 4.29 -54.84
C PHE A 26 22.73 4.16 -54.38
N GLY A 27 23.66 4.19 -55.32
CA GLY A 27 25.10 4.27 -55.00
C GLY A 27 25.52 5.68 -54.57
N ASP A 28 24.73 6.69 -54.91
CA ASP A 28 25.03 8.10 -54.64
C ASP A 28 24.58 8.54 -53.25
N ASN A 29 25.15 9.66 -52.77
CA ASN A 29 24.85 10.21 -51.44
C ASN A 29 23.47 10.91 -51.36
N LEU A 30 23.05 11.25 -50.15
CA LEU A 30 21.74 11.87 -49.88
C LEU A 30 21.49 13.17 -50.68
N SER A 31 22.49 14.05 -50.76
CA SER A 31 22.35 15.32 -51.49
C SER A 31 22.18 15.11 -52.99
N THR A 32 22.83 14.10 -53.54
CA THR A 32 22.71 13.76 -54.96
C THR A 32 21.36 13.13 -55.25
N VAL A 33 20.91 12.15 -54.45
CA VAL A 33 19.63 11.46 -54.71
C VAL A 33 18.40 12.35 -54.51
N THR A 34 18.53 13.42 -53.73
CA THR A 34 17.46 14.42 -53.50
C THR A 34 17.52 15.62 -54.46
N THR A 35 18.52 15.66 -55.36
CA THR A 35 18.61 16.74 -56.36
C THR A 35 17.48 16.61 -57.39
N ALA A 36 16.83 17.72 -57.74
CA ALA A 36 15.77 17.76 -58.74
C ALA A 36 16.25 17.21 -60.09
N GLY A 37 15.49 16.28 -60.66
CA GLY A 37 15.83 15.61 -61.91
C GLY A 37 16.79 14.44 -61.80
N TYR A 38 17.27 14.08 -60.60
CA TYR A 38 18.18 12.92 -60.42
C TYR A 38 17.61 11.64 -61.05
N LEU A 39 16.32 11.37 -60.83
CA LEU A 39 15.66 10.18 -61.39
C LEU A 39 15.19 10.35 -62.84
N ASN A 40 15.26 11.54 -63.44
CA ASN A 40 14.86 11.76 -64.83
C ASN A 40 15.78 11.04 -65.83
N GLN A 41 17.03 10.81 -65.44
CA GLN A 41 18.01 10.08 -66.25
C GLN A 41 17.97 8.57 -66.00
N SER A 42 17.12 8.11 -65.09
CA SER A 42 17.01 6.70 -64.74
C SER A 42 15.97 5.98 -65.59
N ASN A 43 16.22 4.71 -65.92
CA ASN A 43 15.26 3.85 -66.62
C ASN A 43 14.04 3.47 -65.75
N ILE A 44 13.94 4.00 -64.53
CA ILE A 44 12.87 3.69 -63.57
C ILE A 44 11.50 4.11 -64.14
N ASN A 45 11.44 5.28 -64.78
CA ASN A 45 10.19 5.84 -65.27
C ASN A 45 9.57 5.06 -66.43
N SER A 46 10.35 4.27 -67.17
CA SER A 46 9.83 3.49 -68.29
C SER A 46 9.28 2.12 -67.89
N ALA A 47 9.82 1.51 -66.82
CA ALA A 47 9.37 0.21 -66.33
C ALA A 47 8.30 0.31 -65.23
N THR A 48 8.41 1.30 -64.36
CA THR A 48 7.50 1.52 -63.22
C THR A 48 7.32 3.03 -62.99
N PRO A 49 6.47 3.70 -63.79
CA PRO A 49 6.28 5.14 -63.72
C PRO A 49 6.09 5.60 -62.28
N LEU A 50 6.88 6.59 -61.86
CA LEU A 50 6.72 7.23 -60.57
C LEU A 50 5.51 8.18 -60.61
N SER A 51 4.78 8.24 -59.51
CA SER A 51 3.73 9.24 -59.29
C SER A 51 4.09 10.12 -58.11
N ASP A 52 3.49 11.32 -58.04
CA ASP A 52 3.61 12.22 -56.88
C ASP A 52 3.05 11.61 -55.58
N ALA A 53 2.25 10.55 -55.70
CA ALA A 53 1.79 9.82 -54.54
C ALA A 53 2.82 8.80 -54.05
N ASP A 54 3.82 8.39 -54.83
CA ASP A 54 4.67 7.26 -54.44
C ASP A 54 5.56 7.57 -53.22
N ILE A 55 5.80 6.54 -52.41
CA ILE A 55 6.77 6.56 -51.32
C ILE A 55 7.91 5.63 -51.70
N ILE A 56 9.15 6.10 -51.56
CA ILE A 56 10.34 5.29 -51.85
C ILE A 56 11.09 5.00 -50.54
N MET A 57 11.18 3.72 -50.18
CA MET A 57 12.14 3.23 -49.18
C MET A 57 13.45 2.91 -49.90
N ALA A 58 14.53 3.59 -49.57
CA ALA A 58 15.80 3.39 -50.26
C ALA A 58 17.00 3.22 -49.35
N LEU A 59 17.96 2.44 -49.84
CA LEU A 59 19.34 2.50 -49.40
C LEU A 59 20.09 3.49 -50.31
N TYR A 60 20.73 4.50 -49.75
CA TYR A 60 21.62 5.42 -50.47
C TYR A 60 23.06 5.32 -49.97
N SER A 61 24.02 5.89 -50.70
CA SER A 61 25.46 5.64 -50.50
C SER A 61 25.79 4.14 -50.51
N TYR A 62 25.02 3.35 -51.24
CA TYR A 62 25.13 1.90 -51.20
C TYR A 62 26.40 1.42 -51.89
N ASN A 63 27.26 0.76 -51.14
CA ASN A 63 28.45 0.10 -51.65
C ASN A 63 28.14 -1.40 -51.88
N GLN A 64 28.18 -1.82 -53.14
CA GLN A 64 27.85 -3.20 -53.54
C GLN A 64 28.86 -4.24 -53.02
N GLN A 65 30.12 -3.85 -52.80
CA GLN A 65 31.17 -4.78 -52.34
C GLN A 65 31.02 -5.07 -50.84
N THR A 66 30.61 -4.06 -50.06
CA THR A 66 30.41 -4.19 -48.61
C THR A 66 28.96 -4.45 -48.23
N GLN A 67 28.03 -4.42 -49.19
CA GLN A 67 26.58 -4.55 -48.99
C GLN A 67 26.05 -3.59 -47.91
N SER A 68 26.62 -2.39 -47.84
CA SER A 68 26.28 -1.39 -46.82
C SER A 68 25.85 -0.07 -47.45
N GLY A 69 24.90 0.60 -46.82
CA GLY A 69 24.39 1.90 -47.23
C GLY A 69 23.58 2.51 -46.07
N SER A 70 23.03 3.70 -46.30
CA SER A 70 22.14 4.37 -45.34
C SER A 70 20.69 4.22 -45.77
N PHE A 71 19.80 3.89 -44.84
CA PHE A 71 18.37 3.77 -45.11
C PHE A 71 17.67 5.13 -45.01
N GLY A 72 16.75 5.40 -45.93
CA GLY A 72 15.88 6.57 -45.91
C GLY A 72 14.53 6.28 -46.54
N ILE A 73 13.50 7.03 -46.12
CA ILE A 73 12.19 7.04 -46.77
C ILE A 73 12.04 8.40 -47.46
N PHE A 74 11.57 8.39 -48.69
CA PHE A 74 11.46 9.55 -49.55
C PHE A 74 10.04 9.70 -50.08
N THR A 75 9.59 10.93 -50.20
CA THR A 75 8.41 11.32 -50.98
C THR A 75 8.85 11.75 -52.37
N VAL A 76 7.98 11.52 -53.36
CA VAL A 76 8.23 11.86 -54.76
C VAL A 76 7.47 13.13 -55.11
N SER A 77 8.12 14.07 -55.79
CA SER A 77 7.44 15.21 -56.43
C SER A 77 7.88 15.35 -57.89
N ILE A 78 6.94 15.50 -58.80
CA ILE A 78 7.11 15.62 -60.24
C ILE A 78 6.66 17.02 -60.65
N ALA A 79 7.62 17.85 -61.06
CA ALA A 79 7.31 19.22 -61.45
C ALA A 79 6.42 19.24 -62.71
N ALA A 80 5.23 19.86 -62.60
CA ALA A 80 4.26 19.92 -63.70
C ALA A 80 4.79 20.60 -64.97
N SER A 81 5.77 21.50 -64.85
CA SER A 81 6.33 22.26 -65.97
C SER A 81 7.28 21.48 -66.86
N ASN A 82 7.94 20.44 -66.34
CA ASN A 82 9.02 19.75 -67.06
C ASN A 82 9.21 18.27 -66.68
N GLY A 83 8.33 17.72 -65.84
CA GLY A 83 8.40 16.33 -65.39
C GLY A 83 9.62 16.03 -64.51
N GLN A 84 10.28 17.03 -63.91
CA GLN A 84 11.42 16.79 -63.02
C GLN A 84 10.99 16.08 -61.74
N ILE A 85 11.51 14.87 -61.54
CA ILE A 85 11.33 14.09 -60.32
C ILE A 85 12.34 14.56 -59.28
N THR A 86 11.85 14.88 -58.10
CA THR A 86 12.64 15.21 -56.93
C THR A 86 12.25 14.28 -55.79
N LEU A 87 13.25 13.71 -55.12
CA LEU A 87 13.05 12.97 -53.88
C LEU A 87 13.24 13.92 -52.72
N SER A 88 12.25 13.99 -51.84
CA SER A 88 12.38 14.72 -50.57
C SER A 88 12.40 13.71 -49.44
N SER A 89 13.37 13.81 -48.54
CA SER A 89 13.40 12.95 -47.35
C SER A 89 12.07 13.10 -46.61
N TRP A 90 11.42 12.00 -46.28
CA TRP A 90 10.23 12.03 -45.45
C TRP A 90 10.63 12.63 -44.09
N ALA A 91 10.12 13.82 -43.79
CA ALA A 91 10.34 14.46 -42.50
C ALA A 91 9.81 13.54 -41.40
N ASN A 92 10.70 13.01 -40.55
CA ASN A 92 10.41 12.10 -39.43
C ASN A 92 9.00 12.37 -38.87
N PRO A 93 8.09 11.38 -38.73
CA PRO A 93 6.68 11.59 -38.35
C PRO A 93 6.44 12.25 -36.98
N GLY A 94 7.43 12.92 -36.40
CA GLY A 94 7.45 13.45 -35.05
C GLY A 94 7.83 12.37 -34.05
N GLU A 95 8.11 12.80 -32.83
CA GLU A 95 8.07 11.88 -31.70
C GLU A 95 6.63 11.36 -31.57
N VAL A 96 6.46 10.04 -31.38
CA VAL A 96 5.16 9.48 -31.02
C VAL A 96 4.86 9.97 -29.59
N THR A 97 4.09 11.06 -29.49
CA THR A 97 3.62 11.55 -28.19
C THR A 97 2.59 10.57 -27.65
N LEU A 98 3.02 9.73 -26.72
CA LEU A 98 2.11 8.85 -25.99
C LEU A 98 1.27 9.69 -25.01
N PRO A 99 0.03 9.27 -24.67
CA PRO A 99 -0.85 9.99 -23.75
C PRO A 99 -0.41 9.80 -22.29
N THR A 100 0.83 10.18 -21.98
CA THR A 100 1.42 10.11 -20.65
C THR A 100 1.28 11.46 -19.94
N THR A 101 1.17 11.40 -18.62
CA THR A 101 1.25 12.58 -17.76
C THR A 101 2.58 12.51 -17.02
N ALA A 102 3.31 13.62 -16.96
CA ALA A 102 4.57 13.68 -16.24
C ALA A 102 4.36 13.31 -14.75
N ASN A 103 5.34 12.61 -14.17
CA ASN A 103 5.35 12.14 -12.77
C ASN A 103 4.29 11.07 -12.44
N TYR A 104 3.63 10.48 -13.43
CA TYR A 104 2.69 9.38 -13.23
C TYR A 104 3.37 8.06 -13.60
N LEU A 105 2.98 6.98 -12.93
CA LEU A 105 3.32 5.64 -13.39
C LEU A 105 2.51 5.34 -14.65
N ALA A 106 3.19 4.92 -15.72
CA ALA A 106 2.52 4.43 -16.91
C ALA A 106 1.85 3.08 -16.59
N HIS A 107 0.62 2.88 -17.07
CA HIS A 107 -0.02 1.56 -17.01
C HIS A 107 -0.59 1.18 -18.38
N PHE A 108 -0.46 -0.11 -18.69
CA PHE A 108 -0.98 -0.69 -19.92
C PHE A 108 -2.46 -1.01 -19.78
N THR A 109 -3.26 -0.64 -20.77
CA THR A 109 -4.71 -0.89 -20.80
C THR A 109 -5.08 -2.17 -21.56
N ASN A 110 -4.11 -2.77 -22.26
CA ASN A 110 -4.28 -4.01 -23.01
C ASN A 110 -2.93 -4.74 -23.18
N THR A 111 -2.99 -5.94 -23.76
CA THR A 111 -1.82 -6.79 -24.03
C THR A 111 -1.01 -6.33 -25.24
N THR A 112 -1.51 -5.37 -26.02
CA THR A 112 -0.84 -4.82 -27.20
C THR A 112 -0.03 -3.56 -26.89
N GLY A 113 0.09 -3.17 -25.61
CA GLY A 113 0.96 -2.08 -25.18
C GLY A 113 0.36 -0.68 -25.22
N THR A 114 -0.98 -0.54 -25.31
CA THR A 114 -1.62 0.77 -25.17
C THR A 114 -1.42 1.28 -23.74
N ILE A 115 -0.98 2.53 -23.60
CA ILE A 115 -0.69 3.19 -22.31
C ILE A 115 -1.79 4.22 -22.01
N SER A 116 -2.12 4.38 -20.73
CA SER A 116 -3.02 5.41 -20.25
C SER A 116 -2.50 6.06 -18.96
N SER A 117 -3.05 7.24 -18.64
CA SER A 117 -2.88 7.94 -17.37
C SER A 117 -4.22 8.13 -16.62
N ALA A 118 -5.31 7.54 -17.12
CA ALA A 118 -6.60 7.53 -16.44
C ALA A 118 -6.56 6.73 -15.13
N ALA A 119 -7.45 7.03 -14.18
CA ALA A 119 -7.53 6.28 -12.94
C ALA A 119 -7.91 4.81 -13.21
N ALA A 120 -7.06 3.88 -12.77
CA ALA A 120 -7.25 2.44 -12.95
C ALA A 120 -6.50 1.67 -11.86
N ASN A 121 -6.88 0.39 -11.68
CA ASN A 121 -6.10 -0.54 -10.88
C ASN A 121 -4.88 -0.99 -11.68
N VAL A 122 -3.68 -0.82 -11.11
CA VAL A 122 -2.42 -1.21 -11.74
C VAL A 122 -1.72 -2.22 -10.83
N THR A 123 -1.38 -3.38 -11.37
CA THR A 123 -0.76 -4.48 -10.60
C THR A 123 0.68 -4.66 -11.05
N ASN A 124 1.62 -4.58 -10.11
CA ASN A 124 3.00 -5.02 -10.29
C ASN A 124 3.17 -6.42 -9.64
N PRO A 125 3.58 -7.46 -10.37
CA PRO A 125 3.68 -8.82 -9.83
C PRO A 125 4.87 -9.01 -8.86
N GLY A 126 5.73 -8.00 -8.71
CA GLY A 126 6.86 -8.01 -7.79
C GLY A 126 6.83 -6.83 -6.82
N ASN A 127 8.02 -6.38 -6.42
CA ASN A 127 8.18 -5.31 -5.44
C ASN A 127 8.03 -3.92 -6.07
N ILE A 128 7.47 -2.98 -5.30
CA ILE A 128 7.54 -1.55 -5.58
C ILE A 128 8.43 -0.92 -4.50
N SER A 129 9.52 -0.27 -4.92
CA SER A 129 10.42 0.44 -4.01
C SER A 129 10.15 1.94 -4.09
N ALA A 130 9.87 2.58 -2.95
CA ALA A 130 9.75 4.02 -2.83
C ALA A 130 11.01 4.58 -2.15
N GLY A 131 11.93 5.14 -2.96
CA GLY A 131 13.23 5.65 -2.50
C GLY A 131 14.40 4.74 -2.83
N LEU A 132 15.59 5.17 -2.42
CA LEU A 132 16.89 4.51 -2.64
C LEU A 132 17.75 4.64 -1.39
N SER A 133 18.87 3.90 -1.31
CA SER A 133 19.84 4.07 -0.22
C SER A 133 20.31 5.54 -0.16
N GLY A 134 20.18 6.16 1.01
CA GLY A 134 20.48 7.58 1.22
C GLY A 134 19.42 8.57 0.72
N THR A 135 18.34 8.11 0.07
CA THR A 135 17.23 8.96 -0.40
C THR A 135 15.90 8.38 0.05
N ALA A 136 15.32 8.96 1.10
CA ALA A 136 14.02 8.52 1.61
C ALA A 136 12.92 8.67 0.53
N GLY A 137 12.11 7.64 0.37
CA GLY A 137 10.85 7.70 -0.36
C GLY A 137 9.69 7.32 0.56
N THR A 138 8.48 7.58 0.10
CA THR A 138 7.26 7.25 0.84
C THR A 138 6.22 6.61 -0.07
N LEU A 139 5.39 5.75 0.52
CA LEU A 139 4.13 5.32 -0.09
C LEU A 139 3.02 6.14 0.58
N SER A 140 2.31 6.96 -0.21
CA SER A 140 1.26 7.85 0.29
C SER A 140 -0.09 7.47 -0.30
N SER A 141 -1.11 7.40 0.55
CA SER A 141 -2.50 7.12 0.18
C SER A 141 -3.40 8.25 0.67
N PHE A 142 -4.16 8.84 -0.24
CA PHE A 142 -5.06 9.95 0.05
C PHE A 142 -6.51 9.46 0.12
N PRO A 143 -7.34 9.99 1.03
CA PRO A 143 -8.76 9.72 1.02
C PRO A 143 -9.41 10.35 -0.23
N SER A 144 -10.60 9.87 -0.60
CA SER A 144 -11.38 10.43 -1.72
C SER A 144 -11.85 11.87 -1.48
N ALA A 145 -11.93 12.29 -0.21
CA ALA A 145 -12.28 13.66 0.16
C ALA A 145 -11.07 14.59 0.03
N ALA A 146 -11.21 15.63 -0.79
CA ALA A 146 -10.16 16.62 -0.99
C ALA A 146 -9.70 17.26 0.33
N ASN A 147 -8.37 17.43 0.49
CA ASN A 147 -7.72 18.09 1.62
C ASN A 147 -7.98 17.46 3.00
N LYS A 148 -8.19 16.13 3.08
CA LYS A 148 -8.47 15.42 4.36
C LYS A 148 -7.31 14.55 4.88
N GLY A 149 -6.08 15.00 4.71
CA GLY A 149 -4.88 14.29 5.18
C GLY A 149 -4.51 13.12 4.28
N SER A 150 -3.59 12.26 4.75
CA SER A 150 -3.08 11.10 4.00
C SER A 150 -2.53 10.05 4.97
N LEU A 151 -2.60 8.79 4.58
CA LEU A 151 -1.76 7.74 5.17
C LEU A 151 -0.40 7.76 4.47
N VAL A 152 0.68 7.88 5.24
CA VAL A 152 2.05 7.86 4.72
C VAL A 152 2.82 6.73 5.39
N LEU A 153 3.37 5.81 4.58
CA LEU A 153 4.35 4.83 5.01
C LEU A 153 5.74 5.34 4.61
N ALA A 154 6.54 5.67 5.61
CA ALA A 154 7.89 6.20 5.46
C ALA A 154 8.87 5.38 6.29
N ALA A 155 10.02 5.04 5.71
CA ALA A 155 11.11 4.46 6.47
C ALA A 155 11.85 5.57 7.23
N VAL A 156 12.12 5.34 8.52
CA VAL A 156 13.05 6.14 9.33
C VAL A 156 14.39 5.40 9.38
N ALA A 157 15.49 6.14 9.51
CA ALA A 157 16.83 5.56 9.59
C ALA A 157 16.89 4.50 10.70
N ASN A 158 17.14 3.25 10.31
CA ASN A 158 17.36 2.14 11.23
C ASN A 158 18.86 1.89 11.35
N THR A 159 19.48 2.40 12.42
CA THR A 159 20.92 2.32 12.67
C THR A 159 21.45 0.88 12.72
N GLY A 160 20.59 -0.08 13.08
CA GLY A 160 20.93 -1.51 13.13
C GLY A 160 20.94 -2.20 11.77
N ASN A 161 20.54 -1.52 10.69
CA ASN A 161 20.39 -2.09 9.34
C ASN A 161 19.56 -3.40 9.32
N THR A 162 18.48 -3.43 10.11
CA THR A 162 17.55 -4.56 10.13
C THR A 162 16.32 -4.28 9.27
N THR A 163 15.71 -5.34 8.75
CA THR A 163 14.45 -5.24 8.01
C THR A 163 13.29 -5.12 8.99
N THR A 164 12.42 -4.14 8.79
CA THR A 164 11.13 -4.02 9.51
C THR A 164 9.99 -4.34 8.55
N THR A 165 9.15 -5.30 8.91
CA THR A 165 8.04 -5.78 8.06
C THR A 165 6.72 -5.60 8.80
N ILE A 166 5.73 -4.98 8.13
CA ILE A 166 4.33 -5.04 8.54
C ILE A 166 3.74 -6.27 7.84
N SER A 167 3.30 -7.27 8.61
CA SER A 167 2.69 -8.49 8.09
C SER A 167 1.37 -8.79 8.78
N ASN A 168 0.54 -9.61 8.13
CA ASN A 168 -0.75 -10.03 8.65
C ASN A 168 -0.70 -11.53 8.93
N ALA A 169 -1.28 -11.97 10.05
CA ALA A 169 -1.58 -13.38 10.28
C ALA A 169 -2.75 -13.86 9.40
N SER A 170 -3.05 -15.16 9.47
CA SER A 170 -4.25 -15.71 8.81
C SER A 170 -5.51 -15.07 9.39
N MET A 171 -6.39 -14.53 8.52
CA MET A 171 -7.66 -13.90 8.89
C MET A 171 -8.83 -14.70 8.28
N GLY A 172 -9.81 -15.08 9.11
CA GLY A 172 -10.97 -15.87 8.65
C GLY A 172 -12.08 -15.06 7.95
N GLN A 173 -11.96 -13.73 7.91
CA GLN A 173 -12.96 -12.82 7.36
C GLN A 173 -12.33 -11.47 6.97
N ALA A 174 -13.07 -10.67 6.19
CA ALA A 174 -12.73 -9.27 5.97
C ALA A 174 -12.73 -8.51 7.31
N SER A 175 -11.63 -7.83 7.60
CA SER A 175 -11.41 -7.13 8.87
C SER A 175 -10.85 -5.73 8.60
N VAL A 176 -11.21 -4.77 9.45
CA VAL A 176 -10.71 -3.39 9.39
C VAL A 176 -9.88 -3.13 10.65
N ILE A 177 -8.63 -2.70 10.45
CA ILE A 177 -7.76 -2.22 11.53
C ILE A 177 -7.82 -0.69 11.51
N SER A 178 -8.31 -0.09 12.58
CA SER A 178 -8.47 1.37 12.69
C SER A 178 -7.34 1.98 13.53
N ILE A 179 -6.76 3.09 13.07
CA ILE A 179 -5.79 3.89 13.82
C ILE A 179 -6.52 5.17 14.27
N PRO A 180 -6.90 5.29 15.56
CA PRO A 180 -7.59 6.48 16.06
C PRO A 180 -6.65 7.68 16.15
N ASP A 181 -7.23 8.89 16.20
CA ASP A 181 -6.48 10.12 16.49
C ASP A 181 -5.89 10.06 17.91
N PRO A 182 -4.56 10.11 18.08
CA PRO A 182 -3.95 10.11 19.40
C PRO A 182 -4.02 11.46 20.12
N ALA A 183 -4.54 12.52 19.48
CA ALA A 183 -4.50 13.90 19.96
C ALA A 183 -3.09 14.41 20.31
N ALA A 184 -2.07 13.84 19.64
CA ALA A 184 -0.65 14.12 19.84
C ALA A 184 0.11 14.08 18.51
N ALA A 185 1.26 14.75 18.44
CA ALA A 185 2.10 14.77 17.22
C ALA A 185 2.72 13.40 16.89
N THR A 186 2.92 12.55 17.91
CA THR A 186 3.40 11.18 17.76
C THR A 186 2.65 10.27 18.73
N ALA A 187 2.43 9.02 18.30
CA ALA A 187 1.95 7.94 19.14
C ALA A 187 2.60 6.63 18.69
N ASN A 188 2.67 5.67 19.60
CA ASN A 188 3.28 4.37 19.34
C ASN A 188 2.19 3.29 19.23
N PHE A 189 2.41 2.30 18.38
CA PHE A 189 1.69 1.05 18.47
C PHE A 189 2.18 0.27 19.70
N LEU A 190 1.25 -0.35 20.42
CA LEU A 190 1.60 -1.33 21.44
C LEU A 190 2.03 -2.62 20.72
N LEU A 191 3.28 -3.04 20.93
CA LEU A 191 3.82 -4.27 20.34
C LEU A 191 3.81 -5.38 21.40
N ASP A 192 3.56 -6.62 21.00
CA ASP A 192 3.32 -7.70 21.97
C ASP A 192 4.58 -8.27 22.66
N HIS A 193 5.78 -7.83 22.26
CA HIS A 193 7.01 -8.39 22.78
C HIS A 193 7.59 -7.55 23.93
N GLY A 194 7.77 -8.16 25.11
CA GLY A 194 8.43 -7.56 26.26
C GLY A 194 7.51 -6.74 27.18
N THR A 195 8.09 -5.79 27.92
CA THR A 195 7.36 -4.95 28.88
C THR A 195 6.64 -3.81 28.17
N ASN A 196 5.31 -3.89 28.13
CA ASN A 196 4.45 -2.82 27.69
C ASN A 196 4.44 -1.68 28.72
N THR A 197 5.16 -0.60 28.44
CA THR A 197 5.24 0.57 29.33
C THR A 197 4.13 1.56 28.97
N LEU A 198 3.22 1.81 29.91
CA LEU A 198 2.20 2.85 29.80
C LEU A 198 2.85 4.20 30.15
N ALA A 199 2.80 5.16 29.22
CA ALA A 199 3.27 6.52 29.48
C ALA A 199 2.40 7.21 30.56
N ALA A 200 2.91 8.28 31.16
CA ALA A 200 2.14 9.09 32.11
C ALA A 200 0.82 9.56 31.45
N GLY A 201 -0.31 9.25 32.08
CA GLY A 201 -1.65 9.55 31.58
C GLY A 201 -2.29 8.45 30.73
N ALA A 202 -1.57 7.39 30.36
CA ALA A 202 -2.19 6.22 29.74
C ALA A 202 -2.97 5.41 30.79
N SER A 203 -4.11 4.84 30.39
CA SER A 203 -5.00 4.07 31.28
C SER A 203 -5.20 2.65 30.80
N ILE A 204 -5.15 1.69 31.72
CA ILE A 204 -5.71 0.34 31.49
C ILE A 204 -7.21 0.43 31.77
N VAL A 205 -8.03 0.20 30.74
CA VAL A 205 -9.47 0.08 30.91
C VAL A 205 -9.83 -1.41 30.99
N ALA A 206 -9.89 -1.92 32.22
CA ALA A 206 -10.36 -3.28 32.48
C ALA A 206 -11.90 -3.37 32.33
N ASN A 207 -12.41 -4.53 31.94
CA ASN A 207 -13.86 -4.80 31.95
C ASN A 207 -14.38 -4.69 33.39
N LYS A 208 -15.29 -3.74 33.64
CA LYS A 208 -15.82 -3.45 34.98
C LYS A 208 -17.14 -4.16 35.22
N VAL A 209 -17.19 -5.03 36.23
CA VAL A 209 -18.41 -5.69 36.67
C VAL A 209 -18.53 -5.57 38.18
N ASN A 210 -19.66 -5.09 38.70
CA ASN A 210 -19.88 -5.01 40.13
C ASN A 210 -20.67 -6.22 40.61
N GLY A 211 -20.41 -6.65 41.84
CA GLY A 211 -21.17 -7.72 42.52
C GLY A 211 -21.69 -7.26 43.87
N THR A 212 -22.86 -7.74 44.25
CA THR A 212 -23.35 -7.65 45.63
C THR A 212 -23.42 -9.06 46.19
N GLU A 213 -22.77 -9.25 47.33
CA GLU A 213 -22.76 -10.54 47.99
C GLU A 213 -24.13 -10.87 48.58
N ALA A 214 -24.50 -12.14 48.44
CA ALA A 214 -25.68 -12.74 49.03
C ALA A 214 -25.34 -14.17 49.46
N ALA A 215 -25.64 -14.50 50.72
CA ALA A 215 -25.44 -15.84 51.28
C ALA A 215 -24.01 -16.39 51.10
N ASN A 216 -23.01 -15.59 51.47
CA ASN A 216 -21.59 -15.89 51.37
C ASN A 216 -21.09 -16.11 49.93
N ALA A 217 -21.84 -15.67 48.92
CA ALA A 217 -21.45 -15.80 47.51
C ALA A 217 -21.66 -14.50 46.73
N VAL A 218 -20.83 -14.26 45.74
CA VAL A 218 -20.97 -13.13 44.81
C VAL A 218 -20.50 -13.53 43.41
N THR A 219 -21.22 -13.11 42.38
CA THR A 219 -20.76 -13.19 41.00
C THR A 219 -20.41 -11.80 40.51
N ALA A 220 -19.14 -11.59 40.18
CA ALA A 220 -18.67 -10.37 39.54
C ALA A 220 -17.63 -10.76 38.48
N ASP A 221 -18.14 -11.07 37.28
CA ASP A 221 -17.40 -11.73 36.20
C ASP A 221 -16.73 -10.72 35.26
N GLY A 222 -15.75 -9.99 35.80
CA GLY A 222 -14.98 -8.98 35.08
C GLY A 222 -13.56 -8.87 35.60
N MET A 223 -12.67 -8.22 34.85
CA MET A 223 -11.27 -8.03 35.25
C MET A 223 -11.12 -6.97 36.36
N ALA A 224 -12.07 -6.04 36.47
CA ALA A 224 -12.12 -5.07 37.55
C ALA A 224 -13.55 -4.85 38.04
N GLY A 225 -13.71 -4.18 39.18
CA GLY A 225 -15.03 -3.86 39.70
C GLY A 225 -15.03 -3.59 41.19
N ALA A 226 -16.23 -3.62 41.77
CA ALA A 226 -16.43 -3.57 43.22
C ALA A 226 -17.35 -4.70 43.68
N ILE A 227 -16.98 -5.33 44.79
CA ILE A 227 -17.81 -6.26 45.54
C ILE A 227 -18.32 -5.54 46.79
N THR A 228 -19.64 -5.48 46.94
CA THR A 228 -20.30 -4.96 48.14
C THR A 228 -20.80 -6.13 48.96
N THR A 229 -20.39 -6.22 50.23
CA THR A 229 -20.92 -7.25 51.13
C THR A 229 -22.37 -6.95 51.51
N SER A 230 -23.13 -7.98 51.89
CA SER A 230 -24.30 -7.78 52.73
C SER A 230 -23.90 -7.16 54.07
N SER A 231 -24.90 -6.76 54.88
CA SER A 231 -24.62 -6.25 56.22
C SER A 231 -24.03 -7.37 57.08
N LEU A 232 -22.77 -7.24 57.46
CA LEU A 232 -22.05 -8.18 58.28
C LEU A 232 -22.30 -7.90 59.76
N THR A 233 -22.14 -8.93 60.59
CA THR A 233 -22.10 -8.86 62.07
C THR A 233 -20.99 -9.80 62.56
N THR A 234 -19.75 -9.49 62.20
CA THR A 234 -18.60 -10.38 62.43
C THR A 234 -17.91 -10.02 63.74
N ALA A 235 -17.90 -10.93 64.71
CA ALA A 235 -17.28 -10.70 66.02
C ALA A 235 -15.80 -10.25 65.93
N GLY A 236 -15.32 -9.56 66.96
CA GLY A 236 -13.91 -9.19 67.06
C GLY A 236 -13.00 -10.42 67.00
N GLY A 237 -11.95 -10.36 66.18
CA GLY A 237 -11.00 -11.45 65.96
C GLY A 237 -11.53 -12.58 65.06
N ALA A 238 -12.78 -12.51 64.60
CA ALA A 238 -13.36 -13.49 63.70
C ALA A 238 -13.16 -13.10 62.23
N SER A 239 -13.47 -14.04 61.33
CA SER A 239 -13.44 -13.84 59.89
C SER A 239 -14.77 -14.19 59.23
N TYR A 240 -14.99 -13.64 58.03
CA TYR A 240 -16.11 -13.92 57.16
C TYR A 240 -15.60 -14.24 55.76
N ALA A 241 -15.99 -15.39 55.21
CA ALA A 241 -15.56 -15.84 53.89
C ALA A 241 -16.67 -15.64 52.85
N ILE A 242 -16.29 -15.17 51.66
CA ILE A 242 -17.15 -15.01 50.50
C ILE A 242 -16.56 -15.82 49.35
N THR A 243 -17.37 -16.67 48.73
CA THR A 243 -17.04 -17.27 47.44
C THR A 243 -17.37 -16.31 46.32
N TRP A 244 -16.35 -15.81 45.65
CA TRP A 244 -16.47 -14.95 44.49
C TRP A 244 -16.34 -15.77 43.21
N THR A 245 -17.36 -15.77 42.35
CA THR A 245 -17.32 -16.37 41.02
C THR A 245 -16.91 -15.33 39.97
N ASN A 246 -15.85 -15.65 39.23
CA ASN A 246 -15.29 -14.84 38.14
C ASN A 246 -14.43 -15.72 37.23
N THR A 247 -14.87 -15.90 35.99
CA THR A 247 -14.25 -16.76 34.97
C THR A 247 -12.86 -16.28 34.53
N PHE A 248 -12.51 -15.01 34.78
CA PHE A 248 -11.19 -14.47 34.49
C PHE A 248 -10.13 -14.84 35.55
N ILE A 249 -10.53 -15.37 36.71
CA ILE A 249 -9.60 -15.79 37.76
C ILE A 249 -9.07 -17.19 37.44
N THR A 250 -7.75 -17.32 37.45
CA THR A 250 -7.04 -18.60 37.41
C THR A 250 -6.38 -18.87 38.76
N ALA A 251 -5.99 -20.12 39.04
CA ALA A 251 -5.27 -20.46 40.26
C ALA A 251 -3.91 -19.74 40.41
N SER A 252 -3.36 -19.21 39.32
CA SER A 252 -2.11 -18.42 39.30
C SER A 252 -2.33 -16.91 39.20
N SER A 253 -3.58 -16.43 39.16
CA SER A 253 -3.87 -15.01 39.05
C SER A 253 -3.39 -14.25 40.29
N SER A 254 -2.94 -13.03 40.09
CA SER A 254 -2.74 -12.07 41.17
C SER A 254 -3.99 -11.18 41.26
N VAL A 255 -4.59 -11.14 42.45
CA VAL A 255 -5.80 -10.33 42.68
C VAL A 255 -5.44 -9.18 43.60
N GLN A 256 -5.56 -7.96 43.10
CA GLN A 256 -5.42 -6.76 43.91
C GLN A 256 -6.79 -6.37 44.47
N ILE A 257 -6.94 -6.43 45.79
CA ILE A 257 -8.13 -5.95 46.49
C ILE A 257 -7.80 -4.66 47.22
N THR A 258 -8.70 -3.68 47.16
CA THR A 258 -8.59 -2.43 47.91
C THR A 258 -9.91 -2.13 48.61
N LEU A 259 -9.85 -1.87 49.91
CA LEU A 259 -11.01 -1.40 50.69
C LEU A 259 -11.40 0.00 50.18
N ALA A 260 -12.59 0.09 49.60
CA ALA A 260 -13.11 1.30 48.95
C ALA A 260 -14.20 2.02 49.76
N GLY A 261 -14.54 1.50 50.95
CA GLY A 261 -15.50 2.10 51.87
C GLY A 261 -16.46 1.08 52.45
N GLY A 262 -17.65 1.54 52.82
CA GLY A 262 -18.70 0.74 53.46
C GLY A 262 -19.47 1.52 54.51
N THR A 263 -20.43 0.85 55.14
CA THR A 263 -21.14 1.35 56.35
C THR A 263 -20.60 0.73 57.63
N ASN A 264 -19.50 -0.01 57.53
CA ASN A 264 -18.87 -0.75 58.62
C ASN A 264 -18.48 0.14 59.82
N THR A 265 -18.79 -0.33 61.02
CA THR A 265 -18.48 0.34 62.30
C THR A 265 -17.00 0.30 62.66
N VAL A 266 -16.25 -0.67 62.14
CA VAL A 266 -14.83 -0.91 62.44
C VAL A 266 -13.96 -0.68 61.20
N LYS A 267 -12.83 0.02 61.34
CA LYS A 267 -11.90 0.31 60.22
C LYS A 267 -10.69 -0.62 60.12
N ASN A 268 -10.38 -1.37 61.18
CA ASN A 268 -9.24 -2.29 61.23
C ASN A 268 -9.61 -3.65 60.62
N ILE A 269 -9.69 -3.69 59.30
CA ILE A 269 -10.10 -4.86 58.51
C ILE A 269 -8.97 -5.21 57.54
N THR A 270 -8.69 -6.50 57.40
CA THR A 270 -7.85 -7.03 56.31
C THR A 270 -8.70 -7.93 55.42
N VAL A 271 -8.45 -7.90 54.12
CA VAL A 271 -9.06 -8.84 53.16
C VAL A 271 -7.95 -9.66 52.53
N GLU A 272 -8.08 -10.97 52.63
CA GLU A 272 -7.24 -11.94 51.92
C GLU A 272 -8.04 -12.50 50.74
N CYS A 273 -7.41 -12.64 49.58
CA CYS A 273 -8.01 -13.27 48.41
C CYS A 273 -7.19 -14.49 48.04
N VAL A 274 -7.83 -15.65 47.99
CA VAL A 274 -7.22 -16.91 47.53
C VAL A 274 -7.84 -17.31 46.19
N PRO A 275 -7.09 -17.16 45.07
CA PRO A 275 -7.58 -17.51 43.74
C PRO A 275 -7.78 -19.03 43.56
N GLY A 276 -8.90 -19.39 42.94
CA GLY A 276 -9.18 -20.70 42.37
C GLY A 276 -9.48 -20.56 40.87
N ALA A 277 -9.60 -21.67 40.14
CA ALA A 277 -10.02 -21.59 38.73
C ALA A 277 -11.49 -21.15 38.63
N GLY A 278 -11.76 -20.02 37.99
CA GLY A 278 -13.10 -19.44 37.82
C GLY A 278 -13.73 -18.87 39.10
N THR A 279 -13.01 -18.89 40.22
CA THR A 279 -13.51 -18.46 41.53
C THR A 279 -12.39 -17.89 42.40
N ALA A 280 -12.71 -17.20 43.47
CA ALA A 280 -11.77 -16.88 44.55
C ALA A 280 -12.49 -16.88 45.88
N THR A 281 -11.77 -17.19 46.95
CA THR A 281 -12.28 -17.03 48.32
C THR A 281 -11.76 -15.71 48.87
N LEU A 282 -12.67 -14.80 49.20
CA LEU A 282 -12.36 -13.56 49.90
C LEU A 282 -12.60 -13.77 51.39
N THR A 283 -11.55 -13.71 52.20
CA THR A 283 -11.63 -13.80 53.66
C THR A 283 -11.45 -12.42 54.25
N ILE A 284 -12.50 -11.91 54.88
CA ILE A 284 -12.52 -10.64 55.60
C ILE A 284 -12.19 -10.93 57.06
N TYR A 285 -11.12 -10.34 57.58
CA TYR A 285 -10.72 -10.45 58.98
C TYR A 285 -11.09 -9.17 59.73
N ASN A 286 -11.87 -9.31 60.81
CA ASN A 286 -12.06 -8.23 61.77
C ASN A 286 -10.91 -8.29 62.79
N ASN A 287 -9.90 -7.46 62.59
CA ASN A 287 -8.68 -7.49 63.41
C ASN A 287 -8.84 -6.77 64.76
N THR A 288 -10.04 -6.31 65.11
CA THR A 288 -10.28 -5.76 66.45
C THR A 288 -10.57 -6.87 67.44
N ALA A 289 -10.06 -6.76 68.67
CA ALA A 289 -10.18 -7.83 69.65
C ALA A 289 -11.59 -7.94 70.28
N ALA A 290 -12.38 -6.86 70.31
CA ALA A 290 -13.61 -6.80 71.10
C ALA A 290 -14.82 -6.19 70.38
N THR A 291 -14.64 -5.48 69.27
CA THR A 291 -15.73 -4.79 68.58
C THR A 291 -16.20 -5.61 67.39
N ALA A 292 -17.49 -5.88 67.29
CA ALA A 292 -18.03 -6.51 66.10
C ALA A 292 -17.91 -5.56 64.89
N LEU A 293 -17.63 -6.14 63.73
CA LEU A 293 -17.75 -5.49 62.44
C LEU A 293 -19.23 -5.54 62.06
N ASP A 294 -19.91 -4.40 62.16
CA ASP A 294 -21.32 -4.26 61.82
C ASP A 294 -21.48 -3.37 60.58
N GLY A 295 -22.25 -3.83 59.60
CA GLY A 295 -22.55 -3.08 58.37
C GLY A 295 -21.89 -3.65 57.12
N THR A 296 -21.88 -2.90 56.03
CA THR A 296 -21.36 -3.33 54.72
C THR A 296 -19.90 -2.94 54.52
N ILE A 297 -19.18 -3.69 53.69
CA ILE A 297 -17.86 -3.36 53.18
C ILE A 297 -17.92 -3.29 51.66
N ILE A 298 -17.22 -2.33 51.06
CA ILE A 298 -17.00 -2.24 49.61
C ILE A 298 -15.53 -2.52 49.32
N MET A 299 -15.28 -3.51 48.47
CA MET A 299 -13.95 -3.93 48.03
C MET A 299 -13.83 -3.71 46.52
N SER A 300 -12.97 -2.80 46.10
CA SER A 300 -12.59 -2.70 44.69
C SER A 300 -11.58 -3.79 44.36
N TYR A 301 -11.68 -4.36 43.17
CA TYR A 301 -10.80 -5.44 42.73
C TYR A 301 -10.21 -5.19 41.33
N LEU A 302 -9.03 -5.76 41.09
CA LEU A 302 -8.40 -5.94 39.79
C LEU A 302 -7.78 -7.35 39.73
N VAL A 303 -8.08 -8.10 38.68
CA VAL A 303 -7.52 -9.43 38.38
C VAL A 303 -6.43 -9.28 37.32
N MET A 304 -5.24 -9.81 37.59
CA MET A 304 -4.06 -9.78 36.70
C MET A 304 -3.44 -11.17 36.55
#